data_AF-A0A830BFZ7-F1
#
_entry.id   AF-A0A830BFZ7-F1
#
_cell.length_a   1.000
_cell.length_b   1.000
_cell.length_c   1.000
_cell.angle_alpha   90.00
_cell.angle_beta   90.00
_cell.angle_gamma   90.00
#
_symmetry.space_group_name_H-M   'P 1'
#
loop_
_entity.id
_entity.type
_entity.pdbx_description
1 polymer ?
#
loop_
_entity_poly.entity_id
_entity_poly.type
_entity_poly.pdbx_seq_one_letter_code
_entity_poly.pdbx_strand_id
1 'polypeptide(L)'
;GLEILAFPCNQFGEEEPGSNDQILDFVCTRFKSDFPIFGKIEVNGDNAAPLYKFLKSGKWGIFGDDIQWNFAKFLVDKNGQPVDRYYPTTSPLTIERDIRKLLGLS
;
A
#
# COMPACT_ATOMS: atom_id res chain seq x y z
N GLY A 1 -8.71 14.70 3.84
CA GLY A 1 -8.77 14.71 2.36
C GLY A 1 -8.33 13.34 1.87
N LEU A 2 -7.69 13.21 0.71
CA LEU A 2 -6.91 12.01 0.39
C LEU A 2 -5.66 11.97 1.27
N GLU A 3 -5.32 10.79 1.78
CA GLU A 3 -4.06 10.52 2.47
C GLU A 3 -3.41 9.27 1.87
N ILE A 4 -2.10 9.31 1.68
CA ILE A 4 -1.29 8.19 1.18
C ILE A 4 -0.47 7.66 2.35
N LEU A 5 -0.50 6.35 2.57
CA LEU A 5 0.26 5.67 3.61
C LEU A 5 1.16 4.63 2.94
N ALA A 6 2.48 4.70 3.18
CA ALA A 6 3.43 3.79 2.56
C ALA A 6 4.08 2.86 3.58
N PHE A 7 4.05 1.56 3.28
CA PHE A 7 4.57 0.50 4.14
C PHE A 7 5.71 -0.23 3.43
N PRO A 8 6.97 0.02 3.82
CA PRO A 8 8.12 -0.72 3.30
C PRO A 8 8.00 -2.22 3.59
N CYS A 9 8.45 -3.07 2.66
CA CYS A 9 8.40 -4.52 2.78
C CYS A 9 9.54 -5.15 1.98
N ASN A 10 10.21 -6.16 2.55
CA ASN A 10 11.35 -6.82 1.89
C ASN A 10 11.01 -8.20 1.31
N GLN A 11 9.73 -8.60 1.29
CA GLN A 11 9.32 -9.95 0.86
C GLN A 11 9.40 -10.16 -0.67
N PHE A 12 9.64 -9.10 -1.44
CA PHE A 12 9.63 -9.13 -2.91
C PHE A 12 11.00 -8.76 -3.46
N GLY A 13 11.74 -9.79 -3.90
CA GLY A 13 13.07 -9.61 -4.53
C GLY A 13 14.15 -9.03 -3.62
N GLU A 14 13.91 -8.97 -2.31
CA GLU A 14 14.79 -8.29 -1.34
C GLU A 14 15.08 -6.83 -1.72
N GLU A 15 14.12 -6.15 -2.36
CA GLU A 15 14.26 -4.77 -2.86
C GLU A 15 14.23 -3.69 -1.74
N GLU A 16 14.00 -4.08 -0.47
CA GLU A 16 13.98 -3.19 0.70
C GLU A 16 14.81 -3.75 1.88
N PRO A 17 16.11 -4.01 1.68
CA PRO A 17 16.93 -4.74 2.65
C PRO A 17 17.31 -3.88 3.87
N GLY A 18 17.23 -2.56 3.74
CA GLY A 18 17.62 -1.60 4.78
C GLY A 18 16.81 -1.70 6.07
N SER A 19 17.38 -1.19 7.16
CA SER A 19 16.68 -0.97 8.43
C SER A 19 15.68 0.19 8.32
N ASN A 20 14.73 0.30 9.26
CA ASN A 20 13.75 1.40 9.28
C ASN A 20 14.41 2.78 9.22
N ASP A 21 15.51 2.99 9.93
CA ASP A 21 16.23 4.27 9.95
C ASP A 21 16.87 4.58 8.58
N GLN A 22 17.43 3.57 7.92
CA GLN A 22 18.00 3.71 6.57
C GLN A 22 16.93 3.98 5.52
N ILE A 23 15.76 3.35 5.64
CA ILE A 23 14.62 3.58 4.75
C ILE A 23 14.11 5.01 4.92
N LEU A 24 13.94 5.45 6.17
CA LEU A 24 13.48 6.80 6.47
C LEU A 24 14.46 7.85 5.91
N ASP A 25 15.76 7.67 6.15
CA ASP A 25 16.79 8.56 5.61
C ASP A 25 16.77 8.59 4.08
N PHE A 26 16.68 7.42 3.44
CA PHE A 26 16.62 7.30 1.98
C PHE A 26 15.39 8.03 1.40
N VAL A 27 14.20 7.85 1.97
CA VAL A 27 12.99 8.51 1.46
C VAL A 27 13.03 10.02 1.69
N CYS A 28 13.45 10.47 2.88
CA CYS A 28 13.57 11.89 3.20
C CYS A 28 14.58 12.62 2.29
N THR A 29 15.73 12.00 2.03
CA THR A 29 16.81 12.61 1.23
C THR A 29 16.55 12.52 -0.27
N ARG A 30 16.04 11.39 -0.76
CA ARG A 30 15.93 11.11 -2.20
C ARG A 30 14.61 11.56 -2.80
N PHE A 31 13.51 11.38 -2.07
CA PHE A 31 12.16 11.52 -2.63
C PHE A 31 11.35 12.67 -2.05
N LYS A 32 11.81 13.32 -0.97
CA LYS A 32 11.09 14.42 -0.29
C LYS A 32 9.59 14.10 -0.17
N SER A 33 9.28 12.88 0.26
CA SER A 33 7.90 12.39 0.24
C SER A 33 6.99 13.31 1.06
N ASP A 34 5.92 13.80 0.44
CA ASP A 34 4.89 14.60 1.12
C ASP A 34 3.91 13.72 1.94
N PHE A 35 4.14 12.40 2.00
CA PHE A 35 3.30 11.44 2.70
C PHE A 35 4.10 10.53 3.63
N PRO A 36 3.47 10.05 4.73
CA PRO A 36 4.14 9.25 5.75
C PRO A 36 4.61 7.90 5.23
N ILE A 37 5.86 7.56 5.58
CA ILE A 37 6.45 6.23 5.43
C ILE A 37 6.50 5.60 6.81
N PHE A 38 5.93 4.40 6.94
CA PHE A 38 5.88 3.66 8.20
C PHE A 38 7.08 2.72 8.34
N GLY A 39 7.18 2.08 9.51
CA GLY A 39 8.17 1.02 9.72
C GLY A 39 7.94 -0.17 8.78
N LYS A 40 9.01 -0.88 8.45
CA LYS A 40 9.00 -2.07 7.61
C LYS A 40 8.12 -3.16 8.23
N ILE A 41 7.28 -3.78 7.41
CA ILE A 41 6.38 -4.86 7.80
C ILE A 41 6.41 -6.00 6.79
N GLU A 42 5.91 -7.16 7.22
CA GLU A 42 5.53 -8.24 6.32
C GLU A 42 4.07 -8.09 5.90
N VAL A 43 3.77 -8.41 4.64
CA VAL A 43 2.44 -8.26 4.03
C VAL A 43 1.83 -9.61 3.64
N ASN A 44 2.65 -10.64 3.50
CA ASN A 44 2.29 -12.02 3.21
C ASN A 44 2.76 -12.98 4.30
N GLY A 45 2.21 -14.21 4.29
CA GLY A 45 2.55 -15.26 5.26
C GLY A 45 1.96 -15.05 6.66
N ASP A 46 2.35 -15.94 7.58
CA ASP A 46 1.82 -16.00 8.95
C ASP A 46 2.15 -14.74 9.76
N ASN A 47 3.32 -14.14 9.49
CA ASN A 47 3.81 -12.93 10.12
C ASN A 47 3.26 -11.64 9.50
N ALA A 48 2.38 -11.74 8.49
CA ALA A 48 1.78 -10.55 7.87
C ALA A 48 1.14 -9.65 8.93
N ALA A 49 1.43 -8.35 8.83
CA ALA A 49 0.88 -7.36 9.74
C ALA A 49 -0.65 -7.44 9.77
N PRO A 50 -1.30 -7.23 10.94
CA PRO A 50 -2.76 -7.28 11.06
C PRO A 50 -3.48 -6.37 10.06
N LEU A 51 -2.90 -5.21 9.76
CA LEU A 51 -3.39 -4.30 8.73
C LEU A 51 -3.46 -4.98 7.35
N TYR A 52 -2.41 -5.65 6.90
CA TYR A 52 -2.41 -6.32 5.60
C TYR A 52 -3.26 -7.58 5.58
N LYS A 53 -3.41 -8.29 6.72
CA LYS A 53 -4.42 -9.36 6.84
C LYS A 53 -5.84 -8.80 6.63
N PHE A 54 -6.14 -7.66 7.23
CA PHE A 54 -7.42 -6.95 7.05
C PHE A 54 -7.62 -6.47 5.61
N LEU A 55 -6.65 -5.74 5.04
CA LEU A 55 -6.73 -5.21 3.68
C LEU A 55 -6.92 -6.33 2.64
N LYS A 56 -6.20 -7.45 2.78
CA LYS A 56 -6.30 -8.60 1.90
C LYS A 56 -7.66 -9.31 1.98
N SER A 57 -8.42 -9.16 3.07
CA SER A 57 -9.72 -9.84 3.26
C SER A 57 -10.87 -9.33 2.41
N GLY A 58 -10.70 -8.21 1.69
CA GLY A 58 -11.73 -7.58 0.85
C GLY A 58 -12.13 -8.34 -0.43
N LYS A 59 -11.68 -9.60 -0.62
CA LYS A 59 -12.04 -10.50 -1.73
C LYS A 59 -11.79 -9.88 -3.12
N TRP A 60 -10.51 -9.72 -3.46
CA TRP A 60 -10.05 -8.93 -4.61
C TRP A 60 -9.98 -9.69 -5.95
N GLY A 61 -10.55 -10.89 -6.03
CA GLY A 61 -10.55 -11.70 -7.24
C GLY A 61 -10.61 -13.20 -6.96
N ILE A 62 -10.24 -13.98 -7.97
CA ILE A 62 -10.26 -15.46 -7.98
C ILE A 62 -8.92 -16.09 -7.58
N PHE A 63 -7.83 -15.34 -7.65
CA PHE A 63 -6.51 -15.77 -7.18
C PHE A 63 -6.34 -15.30 -5.75
N GLY A 64 -5.74 -16.14 -4.91
CA GLY A 64 -5.67 -15.96 -3.45
C GLY A 64 -5.22 -14.58 -2.99
N ASP A 65 -5.42 -14.32 -1.71
CA ASP A 65 -5.40 -12.94 -1.21
C ASP A 65 -4.00 -12.32 -1.09
N ASP A 66 -2.92 -13.08 -1.33
CA ASP A 66 -1.54 -12.61 -1.20
C ASP A 66 -1.17 -11.50 -2.18
N ILE A 67 -0.28 -10.62 -1.72
CA ILE A 67 0.31 -9.53 -2.51
C ILE A 67 1.32 -10.12 -3.50
N GLN A 68 1.21 -9.77 -4.79
CA GLN A 68 2.02 -10.39 -5.84
C GLN A 68 3.42 -9.78 -5.97
N TRP A 69 3.56 -8.47 -5.72
CA TRP A 69 4.84 -7.75 -5.84
C TRP A 69 4.78 -6.40 -5.10
N ASN A 70 5.90 -5.67 -5.11
CA ASN A 70 6.01 -4.29 -4.67
C ASN A 70 4.95 -3.38 -5.34
N PHE A 71 4.55 -2.32 -4.65
CA PHE A 71 3.58 -1.33 -5.14
C PHE A 71 2.17 -1.86 -5.43
N ALA A 72 1.69 -2.91 -4.76
CA ALA A 72 0.24 -3.13 -4.67
C ALA A 72 -0.42 -1.97 -3.89
N LYS A 73 -1.62 -1.55 -4.32
CA LYS A 73 -2.33 -0.42 -3.70
C LYS A 73 -3.68 -0.86 -3.19
N PHE A 74 -4.10 -0.31 -2.06
CA PHE A 74 -5.46 -0.47 -1.52
C PHE A 74 -6.10 0.90 -1.42
N LEU A 75 -7.38 0.99 -1.78
CA LEU A 75 -8.18 2.18 -1.55
C LEU A 75 -9.13 1.90 -0.38
N VAL A 76 -9.05 2.75 0.64
CA VAL A 76 -9.84 2.65 1.86
C VAL A 76 -10.73 3.89 1.94
N ASP A 77 -12.02 3.69 2.23
CA ASP A 77 -12.97 4.78 2.35
C ASP A 77 -12.87 5.51 3.70
N LYS A 78 -13.64 6.59 3.85
CA LYS A 78 -13.70 7.39 5.09
C LYS A 78 -14.22 6.64 6.32
N ASN A 79 -14.81 5.46 6.14
CA ASN A 79 -15.31 4.60 7.21
C ASN A 79 -14.29 3.48 7.55
N GLY A 80 -13.09 3.53 6.96
CA GLY A 80 -12.05 2.54 7.16
C GLY A 80 -12.29 1.23 6.42
N GLN A 81 -13.22 1.19 5.46
CA GLN A 81 -13.50 -0.01 4.68
C GLN A 81 -12.62 -0.08 3.43
N PRO A 82 -11.90 -1.18 3.20
CA PRO A 82 -11.23 -1.42 1.93
C PRO A 82 -12.29 -1.55 0.84
N VAL A 83 -12.22 -0.69 -0.18
CA VAL A 83 -13.20 -0.65 -1.27
C VAL A 83 -12.62 -1.08 -2.61
N ASP A 84 -11.29 -1.01 -2.76
CA ASP A 84 -10.61 -1.50 -3.96
C ASP A 84 -9.17 -1.96 -3.68
N ARG A 85 -8.64 -2.81 -4.56
CA ARG A 85 -7.24 -3.24 -4.61
C ARG A 85 -6.73 -3.17 -6.04
N TYR A 86 -5.59 -2.52 -6.21
CA TYR A 86 -4.92 -2.37 -7.49
C TYR A 86 -3.61 -3.14 -7.51
N TYR A 87 -3.38 -3.85 -8.62
CA TYR A 87 -2.18 -4.65 -8.82
C TYR A 87 -0.93 -3.76 -8.96
N PRO A 88 0.28 -4.32 -8.74
CA PRO A 88 1.55 -3.63 -8.96
C PRO A 88 1.63 -2.86 -10.29
N THR A 89 1.11 -3.47 -11.36
CA THR A 89 1.13 -2.93 -12.73
C THR A 89 0.08 -1.85 -12.99
N THR A 90 -0.89 -1.65 -12.11
CA THR A 90 -1.89 -0.59 -12.25
C THR A 90 -1.22 0.77 -12.02
N SER A 91 -1.34 1.67 -12.99
CA SER A 91 -0.84 3.04 -12.89
C SER A 91 -1.56 3.81 -11.76
N PRO A 92 -0.85 4.49 -10.84
CA PRO A 92 -1.49 5.26 -9.78
C PRO A 92 -2.44 6.34 -10.30
N LEU A 93 -2.15 6.94 -11.45
CA LEU A 93 -2.98 8.01 -12.03
C LEU A 93 -4.37 7.51 -12.45
N THR A 94 -4.52 6.23 -12.80
CA THR A 94 -5.85 5.70 -13.15
C THR A 94 -6.76 5.55 -11.95
N ILE A 95 -6.21 5.58 -10.73
CA ILE A 95 -6.95 5.49 -9.46
C ILE A 95 -7.61 6.84 -9.09
N GLU A 96 -7.17 7.95 -9.69
CA GLU A 96 -7.70 9.29 -9.39
C GLU A 96 -9.23 9.36 -9.53
N ARG A 97 -9.78 8.72 -10.57
CA ARG A 97 -11.23 8.66 -10.79
C ARG A 97 -11.97 8.05 -9.59
N ASP A 98 -11.44 6.97 -9.04
CA ASP A 98 -12.08 6.23 -7.96
C ASP A 98 -11.93 7.00 -6.63
N ILE A 99 -10.79 7.66 -6.41
CA ILE A 99 -10.57 8.59 -5.29
C ILE A 99 -11.55 9.76 -5.34
N ARG A 100 -11.68 10.43 -6.49
CA ARG A 100 -12.60 11.57 -6.69
C ARG A 100 -14.05 11.17 -6.38
N LYS A 101 -14.46 9.98 -6.82
CA LYS A 101 -15.77 9.41 -6.49
C LYS A 101 -15.99 9.28 -4.98
N LEU A 102 -15.00 8.76 -4.23
CA LEU A 102 -15.10 8.64 -2.77
C LEU A 102 -15.11 10.00 -2.05
N LEU A 103 -14.44 11.00 -2.62
CA LEU A 103 -14.44 12.38 -2.12
C LEU A 103 -15.70 13.17 -2.50
N GLY A 104 -16.59 12.62 -3.33
CA GLY A 104 -17.77 13.33 -3.83
C GLY A 104 -17.43 14.46 -4.83
N LEU A 105 -16.28 14.36 -5.48
CA LEU A 105 -15.83 15.30 -6.51
C LEU A 105 -16.18 14.67 -7.87
N SER A 106 -17.20 15.20 -8.55
CA SER A 106 -17.56 14.81 -9.92
C SER A 106 -16.70 15.54 -10.94
#